data_AF-A0A8T1C5X4-F1
#
_entry.id   AF-A0A8T1C5X4-F1
#
_cell.length_a   1.000
_cell.length_b   1.000
_cell.length_c   1.000
_cell.angle_alpha   90.00
_cell.angle_beta   90.00
_cell.angle_gamma   90.00
#
_symmetry.space_group_name_H-M   'P 1'
#
loop_
_entity.id
_entity.type
_entity.pdbx_description
1 polymer ?
#
loop_
_entity_poly.entity_id
_entity_poly.type
_entity_poly.pdbx_seq_one_letter_code
_entity_poly.pdbx_strand_id
1 'polypeptide(L)'
;METNAVVAVAVVHLTALCSACEDEREEVLQRQRLNRKHHSQLLLHEGQFRRYYRMSFCGFEELVRFLAPYLRVDEARSRRRTGIDRFTPVNKVQMCISWFARYSYKPVRVLSGSGKTAFYNSIYEGIKAIQSCEQLQLRAPVTPFEQRRSAFVFSRLSSQADF
;
A
#
# COMPACT_ATOMS: atom_id res chain seq x y z
N MET A 1 10.13 -48.75 -33.91
CA MET A 1 9.15 -47.68 -34.23
C MET A 1 8.05 -47.57 -33.16
N GLU A 2 7.78 -48.63 -32.39
CA GLU A 2 6.74 -48.67 -31.34
C GLU A 2 7.07 -47.84 -30.08
N THR A 3 8.35 -47.71 -29.73
CA THR A 3 8.80 -46.97 -28.52
C THR A 3 8.49 -45.47 -28.60
N ASN A 4 8.54 -44.88 -29.78
CA ASN A 4 8.23 -43.46 -29.98
C ASN A 4 6.74 -43.15 -29.87
N ALA A 5 5.88 -44.12 -30.22
CA ALA A 5 4.43 -43.97 -30.11
C ALA A 5 3.97 -44.01 -28.65
N VAL A 6 4.56 -44.90 -27.83
CA VAL A 6 4.26 -44.98 -26.38
C VAL A 6 4.70 -43.71 -25.66
N VAL A 7 5.89 -43.18 -25.99
CA VAL A 7 6.38 -41.92 -25.42
C VAL A 7 5.49 -40.75 -25.82
N ALA A 8 5.05 -40.69 -27.08
CA ALA A 8 4.15 -39.63 -27.55
C ALA A 8 2.80 -39.66 -26.81
N VAL A 9 2.21 -40.83 -26.61
CA VAL A 9 0.95 -41.01 -25.88
C VAL A 9 1.11 -40.64 -24.40
N ALA A 10 2.22 -41.04 -23.76
CA ALA A 10 2.51 -40.67 -22.38
C ALA A 10 2.67 -39.15 -22.21
N VAL A 11 3.36 -38.48 -23.13
CA VAL A 11 3.53 -37.02 -23.12
C VAL A 11 2.19 -36.29 -23.33
N VAL A 12 1.34 -36.77 -24.24
CA VAL A 12 0.01 -36.20 -24.47
C VAL A 12 -0.91 -36.37 -23.26
N HIS A 13 -0.85 -37.51 -22.57
CA HIS A 13 -1.61 -37.69 -21.34
C HIS A 13 -1.09 -36.83 -20.19
N LEU A 14 0.24 -36.69 -20.05
CA LEU A 14 0.85 -35.81 -19.05
C LEU A 14 0.51 -34.34 -19.30
N THR A 15 0.50 -33.88 -20.55
CA THR A 15 0.12 -32.49 -20.88
C THR A 15 -1.37 -32.24 -20.67
N ALA A 16 -2.24 -33.20 -20.97
CA ALA A 16 -3.68 -33.12 -20.70
C ALA A 16 -3.99 -33.12 -19.20
N LEU A 17 -3.27 -33.90 -18.40
CA LEU A 17 -3.36 -33.89 -16.93
C LEU A 17 -2.86 -32.56 -16.35
N CYS A 18 -1.76 -32.01 -16.87
CA CYS A 18 -1.28 -30.68 -16.48
C CYS A 18 -2.25 -29.55 -16.83
N SER A 19 -3.03 -29.66 -17.93
CA SER A 19 -4.03 -28.64 -18.27
C SER A 19 -5.34 -28.75 -17.49
N ALA A 20 -5.59 -29.91 -16.87
CA ALA A 20 -6.79 -30.18 -16.05
C ALA A 20 -6.59 -29.84 -14.57
N CYS A 21 -5.38 -29.50 -14.14
CA CYS A 21 -5.16 -28.77 -12.89
C CYS A 21 -5.69 -27.34 -13.07
N GLU A 22 -7.01 -27.19 -13.12
CA GLU A 22 -7.63 -25.92 -12.79
C GLU A 22 -7.15 -25.59 -11.38
N ASP A 23 -6.31 -24.56 -11.29
CA ASP A 23 -5.89 -23.93 -10.04
C ASP A 23 -7.18 -23.51 -9.33
N GLU A 24 -7.71 -24.40 -8.46
CA GLU A 24 -8.87 -24.10 -7.63
C GLU A 24 -8.52 -22.84 -6.86
N ARG A 25 -9.05 -21.71 -7.34
CA ARG A 25 -8.70 -20.41 -6.79
C ARG A 25 -9.09 -20.42 -5.33
N GLU A 26 -8.09 -20.31 -4.46
CA GLU A 26 -8.30 -20.15 -3.03
C GLU A 26 -9.44 -19.18 -2.76
N GLU A 27 -10.37 -19.63 -1.92
CA GLU A 27 -11.55 -18.88 -1.57
C GLU A 27 -11.15 -17.49 -1.02
N VAL A 28 -11.73 -16.44 -1.60
CA VAL A 28 -11.37 -15.07 -1.21
C VAL A 28 -11.94 -14.76 0.17
N LEU A 29 -11.09 -14.88 1.20
CA LEU A 29 -11.48 -14.58 2.58
C LEU A 29 -11.92 -13.12 2.75
N GLN A 30 -13.21 -12.94 3.04
CA GLN A 30 -13.79 -11.66 3.43
C GLN A 30 -13.23 -11.23 4.78
N ARG A 31 -12.82 -9.96 4.88
CA ARG A 31 -12.25 -9.39 6.12
C ARG A 31 -12.94 -8.06 6.41
N GLN A 32 -13.35 -7.89 7.66
CA GLN A 32 -13.90 -6.62 8.10
C GLN A 32 -12.83 -5.54 8.06
N ARG A 33 -13.17 -4.39 7.48
CA ARG A 33 -12.30 -3.23 7.39
C ARG A 33 -12.57 -2.29 8.54
N LEU A 34 -11.50 -1.72 9.08
CA LEU A 34 -11.59 -0.64 10.06
C LEU A 34 -12.41 0.54 9.50
N ASN A 35 -13.33 1.06 10.32
CA ASN A 35 -13.96 2.34 10.04
C ASN A 35 -12.92 3.46 10.24
N ARG A 36 -12.35 3.95 9.13
CA ARG A 36 -11.28 4.95 9.18
C ARG A 36 -11.70 6.23 9.88
N LYS A 37 -12.93 6.71 9.64
CA LYS A 37 -13.42 7.96 10.25
C LYS A 37 -13.41 7.83 11.75
N HIS A 38 -13.99 6.75 12.26
CA HIS A 38 -14.01 6.45 13.69
C HIS A 38 -12.60 6.28 14.27
N HIS A 39 -11.74 5.50 13.61
CA HIS A 39 -10.36 5.30 14.07
C HIS A 39 -9.56 6.59 14.16
N SER A 40 -9.71 7.47 13.16
CA SER A 40 -9.00 8.75 13.15
C SER A 40 -9.53 9.69 14.23
N GLN A 41 -10.84 9.67 14.47
CA GLN A 41 -11.46 10.42 15.56
C GLN A 41 -10.96 9.96 16.93
N LEU A 42 -10.88 8.65 17.16
CA LEU A 42 -10.32 8.09 18.41
C LEU A 42 -8.87 8.56 18.63
N LEU A 43 -8.01 8.41 17.62
CA LEU A 43 -6.61 8.85 17.72
C LEU A 43 -6.47 10.36 17.93
N LEU A 44 -7.39 11.16 17.39
CA LEU A 44 -7.44 12.60 17.63
C LEU A 44 -7.87 12.92 19.07
N HIS A 45 -8.92 12.26 19.57
CA HIS A 45 -9.40 12.40 20.94
C HIS A 45 -8.34 11.99 21.98
N GLU A 46 -7.58 10.94 21.70
CA GLU A 46 -6.49 10.45 22.56
C GLU A 46 -5.18 11.26 22.42
N GLY A 47 -5.13 12.24 21.51
CA GLY A 47 -3.91 12.99 21.20
C GLY A 47 -2.80 12.16 20.53
N GLN A 48 -3.09 10.93 20.11
CA GLN A 48 -2.10 9.98 19.60
C GLN A 48 -1.92 10.03 18.09
N PHE A 49 -2.77 10.73 17.34
CA PHE A 49 -2.71 10.72 15.86
C PHE A 49 -1.32 11.06 15.32
N ARG A 50 -0.69 12.12 15.84
CA ARG A 50 0.64 12.54 15.39
C ARG A 50 1.71 11.50 15.66
N ARG A 51 1.65 10.85 16.83
CA ARG A 51 2.59 9.77 17.18
C ARG A 51 2.34 8.53 16.33
N TYR A 52 1.07 8.22 16.08
CA TYR A 52 0.66 7.05 15.29
C TYR A 52 1.07 7.16 13.82
N TYR A 53 0.82 8.29 13.16
CA TYR A 53 1.12 8.44 11.74
C TYR A 53 2.42 9.21 11.46
N ARG A 54 3.12 9.69 12.49
CA ARG A 54 4.28 10.59 12.39
C ARG A 54 3.98 11.87 11.58
N MET A 55 2.71 12.27 11.54
CA MET A 55 2.23 13.46 10.84
C MET A 55 0.94 13.97 11.48
N SER A 56 0.64 15.26 11.30
CA SER A 56 -0.64 15.81 11.73
C SER A 56 -1.80 15.20 10.93
N PHE A 57 -3.01 15.29 11.48
CA PHE A 57 -4.22 14.87 10.76
C PHE A 57 -4.41 15.63 9.46
N CYS A 58 -4.23 16.96 9.47
CA CYS A 58 -4.29 17.77 8.26
C CYS A 58 -3.25 17.33 7.22
N GLY A 59 -2.01 17.03 7.65
CA GLY A 59 -0.96 16.52 6.76
C GLY A 59 -1.31 15.16 6.16
N PHE A 60 -1.98 14.29 6.93
CA PHE A 60 -2.49 13.02 6.42
C PHE A 60 -3.59 13.23 5.38
N GLU A 61 -4.55 14.11 5.64
CA GLU A 61 -5.64 14.40 4.70
C GLU A 61 -5.13 15.03 3.40
N GLU A 62 -4.16 15.93 3.52
CA GLU A 62 -3.51 16.53 2.37
C GLU A 62 -2.71 15.50 1.56
N LEU A 63 -2.00 14.60 2.24
CA LEU A 63 -1.32 13.49 1.57
C LEU A 63 -2.31 12.58 0.82
N VAL A 64 -3.44 12.23 1.44
CA VAL A 64 -4.50 11.48 0.76
C VAL A 64 -4.99 12.23 -0.48
N ARG A 65 -5.22 13.55 -0.37
CA ARG A 65 -5.67 14.39 -1.48
C ARG A 65 -4.70 14.36 -2.65
N PHE A 66 -3.39 14.45 -2.40
CA PHE A 66 -2.35 14.38 -3.43
C PHE A 66 -2.25 13.00 -4.08
N LEU A 67 -2.36 11.93 -3.30
CA LEU A 67 -2.17 10.57 -3.80
C LEU A 67 -3.44 9.95 -4.41
N ALA A 68 -4.64 10.45 -4.06
CA ALA A 68 -5.90 9.88 -4.50
C ALA A 68 -6.02 9.69 -6.03
N PRO A 69 -5.63 10.66 -6.89
CA PRO A 69 -5.68 10.50 -8.35
C PRO A 69 -4.85 9.30 -8.86
N TYR A 70 -3.69 9.05 -8.24
CA TYR A 70 -2.76 7.98 -8.63
C TYR A 70 -3.14 6.61 -8.05
N LEU A 71 -3.97 6.59 -7.01
CA LEU A 71 -4.38 5.38 -6.29
C LEU A 71 -5.78 4.90 -6.66
N ARG A 72 -6.55 5.72 -7.40
CA ARG A 72 -7.84 5.34 -7.98
C ARG A 72 -7.64 4.21 -8.98
N VAL A 73 -8.51 3.22 -8.91
CA VAL A 73 -8.51 2.13 -9.88
C VAL A 73 -9.94 1.76 -10.22
N ASP A 74 -10.13 1.28 -11.44
CA ASP A 74 -11.40 0.78 -11.96
C ASP A 74 -12.07 -0.21 -10.99
N GLU A 75 -13.16 0.28 -10.37
CA GLU A 75 -13.94 -0.43 -9.37
C GLU A 75 -14.70 -1.61 -9.98
N ALA A 76 -15.17 -1.47 -11.22
CA ALA A 76 -15.91 -2.50 -11.92
C ALA A 76 -15.02 -3.72 -12.19
N ARG A 77 -13.78 -3.50 -12.63
CA ARG A 77 -12.80 -4.58 -12.83
C ARG A 77 -12.43 -5.27 -11.52
N SER A 78 -12.28 -4.52 -10.43
CA SER A 78 -11.96 -5.08 -9.12
C SER A 78 -13.08 -5.99 -8.60
N ARG A 79 -14.33 -5.50 -8.63
CA ARG A 79 -15.49 -6.22 -8.12
C ARG A 79 -15.75 -7.51 -8.91
N ARG A 80 -15.60 -7.48 -10.24
CA ARG A 80 -15.71 -8.68 -11.08
C ARG A 80 -14.67 -9.76 -10.75
N ARG A 81 -13.47 -9.37 -10.31
CA ARG A 81 -12.38 -10.32 -10.03
C ARG A 81 -12.48 -10.96 -8.65
N THR A 82 -12.92 -10.22 -7.62
CA THR A 82 -12.81 -10.67 -6.22
C THR A 82 -14.13 -10.69 -5.46
N GLY A 83 -15.19 -10.05 -5.96
CA GLY A 83 -16.44 -9.87 -5.20
C GLY A 83 -16.30 -8.99 -3.95
N ILE A 84 -15.13 -8.38 -3.71
CA ILE A 84 -14.82 -7.53 -2.56
C ILE A 84 -14.65 -6.09 -3.05
N ASP A 85 -15.22 -5.13 -2.32
CA ASP A 85 -14.97 -3.71 -2.57
C ASP A 85 -13.47 -3.40 -2.54
N ARG A 86 -12.99 -2.50 -3.38
CA ARG A 86 -11.55 -2.19 -3.41
C ARG A 86 -11.10 -1.41 -2.16
N PHE A 87 -9.81 -1.47 -1.83
CA PHE A 87 -9.22 -0.49 -0.91
C PHE A 87 -9.32 0.92 -1.52
N THR A 88 -9.95 1.83 -0.77
CA THR A 88 -9.97 3.25 -1.08
C THR A 88 -8.55 3.83 -1.04
N PRO A 89 -8.29 4.98 -1.70
CA PRO A 89 -7.01 5.67 -1.56
C PRO A 89 -6.61 5.91 -0.10
N VAL A 90 -7.57 6.25 0.76
CA VAL A 90 -7.35 6.42 2.20
C VAL A 90 -6.75 5.16 2.85
N ASN A 91 -7.32 3.99 2.56
CA ASN A 91 -6.85 2.72 3.12
C ASN A 91 -5.41 2.40 2.67
N LYS A 92 -5.10 2.67 1.39
CA LYS A 92 -3.76 2.45 0.83
C LYS A 92 -2.74 3.40 1.45
N VAL A 93 -3.07 4.69 1.57
CA VAL A 93 -2.20 5.69 2.22
C VAL A 93 -1.98 5.34 3.69
N GLN A 94 -3.02 4.90 4.41
CA GLN A 94 -2.88 4.44 5.79
C GLN A 94 -1.87 3.29 5.91
N MET A 95 -2.04 2.22 5.12
CA MET A 95 -1.12 1.08 5.14
C MET A 95 0.31 1.48 4.78
N CYS A 96 0.46 2.35 3.78
CA CYS A 96 1.75 2.84 3.31
C CYS A 96 2.46 3.70 4.37
N ILE A 97 1.76 4.63 5.01
CA ILE A 97 2.34 5.49 6.04
C ILE A 97 2.62 4.70 7.32
N SER A 98 1.74 3.77 7.73
CA SER A 98 2.04 2.86 8.84
C SER A 98 3.29 2.01 8.56
N TRP A 99 3.52 1.59 7.30
CA TRP A 99 4.75 0.91 6.91
C TRP A 99 5.98 1.81 7.07
N PHE A 100 5.95 3.05 6.58
CA PHE A 100 7.06 4.00 6.74
C PHE A 100 7.31 4.43 8.18
N ALA A 101 6.25 4.46 9.01
CA ALA A 101 6.36 4.68 10.44
C ALA A 101 6.94 3.46 11.20
N ARG A 102 7.32 2.40 10.47
CA ARG A 102 7.97 1.16 10.92
C ARG A 102 7.07 0.25 11.77
N TYR A 103 5.75 0.34 11.61
CA TYR A 103 4.85 -0.59 12.26
C TYR A 103 4.96 -2.00 11.67
N SER A 104 4.78 -3.00 12.53
CA SER A 104 4.67 -4.39 12.08
C SER A 104 3.50 -4.54 11.10
N TYR A 105 3.73 -5.20 9.97
CA TYR A 105 2.68 -5.42 8.99
C TYR A 105 1.51 -6.23 9.55
N LYS A 106 1.77 -7.14 10.51
CA LYS A 106 0.79 -8.08 11.08
C LYS A 106 -0.46 -7.36 11.64
N PRO A 107 -0.34 -6.43 12.59
CA PRO A 107 -1.51 -5.68 13.09
C PRO A 107 -2.10 -4.75 12.04
N VAL A 108 -1.26 -4.05 11.25
CA VAL A 108 -1.75 -3.07 10.27
C VAL A 108 -2.63 -3.73 9.21
N ARG A 109 -2.23 -4.91 8.71
CA ARG A 109 -3.03 -5.64 7.71
C ARG A 109 -4.35 -6.17 8.26
N VAL A 110 -4.38 -6.56 9.54
CA VAL A 110 -5.60 -7.03 10.20
C VAL A 110 -6.56 -5.84 10.37
N LEU A 111 -6.07 -4.72 10.88
CA LEU A 111 -6.85 -3.48 11.00
C LEU A 111 -7.38 -3.02 9.64
N SER A 112 -6.55 -3.04 8.60
CA SER A 112 -7.00 -2.63 7.26
C SER A 112 -7.91 -3.66 6.57
N GLY A 113 -8.15 -4.84 7.16
CA GLY A 113 -8.94 -5.90 6.56
C GLY A 113 -8.30 -6.45 5.28
N SER A 114 -6.97 -6.54 5.24
CA SER A 114 -6.20 -6.94 4.04
C SER A 114 -5.53 -8.31 4.16
N GLY A 115 -5.57 -9.06 3.04
CA GLY A 115 -4.69 -10.20 2.81
C GLY A 115 -3.22 -9.78 2.79
N LYS A 116 -2.28 -10.71 3.04
CA LYS A 116 -0.83 -10.41 3.01
C LYS A 116 -0.41 -9.79 1.67
N THR A 117 -0.82 -10.41 0.56
CA THR A 117 -0.53 -9.94 -0.79
C THR A 117 -1.14 -8.56 -1.06
N ALA A 118 -2.40 -8.36 -0.68
CA ALA A 118 -3.09 -7.09 -0.89
C ALA A 118 -2.47 -5.94 -0.08
N PHE A 119 -1.95 -6.23 1.12
CA PHE A 119 -1.21 -5.28 1.95
C PHE A 119 0.06 -4.79 1.23
N TYR A 120 0.92 -5.70 0.79
CA TYR A 120 2.16 -5.32 0.10
C TYR A 120 1.91 -4.65 -1.26
N ASN A 121 0.90 -5.11 -2.00
CA ASN A 121 0.48 -4.42 -3.23
C ASN A 121 0.05 -2.98 -2.96
N SER A 122 -0.68 -2.73 -1.86
CA SER A 122 -1.11 -1.38 -1.48
C SER A 122 0.07 -0.49 -1.10
N ILE A 123 1.10 -1.03 -0.43
CA ILE A 123 2.35 -0.30 -0.15
C ILE A 123 3.06 0.05 -1.45
N TYR A 124 3.20 -0.92 -2.37
CA TYR A 124 3.87 -0.69 -3.64
C TYR A 124 3.14 0.34 -4.51
N GLU A 125 1.81 0.26 -4.58
CA GLU A 125 0.97 1.28 -5.21
C GLU A 125 1.15 2.66 -4.54
N GLY A 126 1.23 2.72 -3.21
CA GLY A 126 1.52 3.94 -2.45
C GLY A 126 2.88 4.55 -2.78
N ILE A 127 3.95 3.74 -2.82
CA ILE A 127 5.30 4.18 -3.20
C ILE A 127 5.30 4.76 -4.60
N LYS A 128 4.70 4.06 -5.57
CA LYS A 128 4.59 4.55 -6.95
C LYS A 128 3.80 5.85 -7.04
N ALA A 129 2.69 5.96 -6.31
CA ALA A 129 1.90 7.18 -6.26
C ALA A 129 2.71 8.36 -5.71
N ILE A 130 3.51 8.16 -4.66
CA ILE A 130 4.41 9.18 -4.12
C ILE A 130 5.45 9.59 -5.17
N GLN A 131 6.08 8.61 -5.84
CA GLN A 131 7.06 8.86 -6.88
C GLN A 131 6.50 9.59 -8.12
N SER A 132 5.21 9.40 -8.44
CA SER A 132 4.55 10.06 -9.57
C SER A 132 3.89 11.40 -9.20
N CYS A 133 3.78 11.73 -7.92
CA CYS A 133 3.14 12.96 -7.47
C CYS A 133 4.14 14.11 -7.48
N GLU A 134 3.93 15.09 -8.36
CA GLU A 134 4.82 16.26 -8.52
C GLU A 134 4.94 17.10 -7.25
N GLN A 135 3.83 17.24 -6.52
CA GLN A 135 3.76 18.02 -5.27
C GLN A 135 4.61 17.43 -4.15
N LEU A 136 4.95 16.13 -4.23
CA LEU A 136 5.75 15.42 -3.24
C LEU A 136 7.21 15.25 -3.68
N GLN A 137 7.59 15.71 -4.88
CA GLN A 137 8.96 15.59 -5.36
C GLN A 137 9.90 16.49 -4.55
N LEU A 138 10.87 15.87 -3.90
CA LEU A 138 11.94 16.59 -3.22
C LEU A 138 12.89 17.20 -4.26
N ARG A 139 13.00 18.52 -4.25
CA ARG A 139 14.02 19.23 -5.03
C ARG A 139 15.20 19.53 -4.12
N ALA A 140 16.37 19.01 -4.48
CA ALA A 140 17.59 19.34 -3.76
C ALA A 140 17.87 20.85 -3.88
N PRO A 141 18.32 21.51 -2.80
CA PRO A 141 18.73 22.91 -2.88
C PRO A 141 19.95 23.03 -3.80
N VAL A 142 19.81 23.76 -4.90
CA VAL A 142 20.87 23.85 -5.94
C VAL A 142 21.75 25.07 -5.68
N THR A 143 21.16 26.17 -5.22
CA THR A 143 21.91 27.41 -4.99
C THR A 143 22.60 27.41 -3.62
N PRO A 144 23.76 28.08 -3.48
CA PRO A 144 24.43 28.22 -2.18
C PRO A 144 23.53 28.84 -1.10
N PHE A 145 22.62 29.74 -1.50
CA PHE A 145 21.64 30.33 -0.59
C PHE A 145 20.62 29.30 -0.08
N GLU A 146 20.02 28.52 -0.97
CA GLU A 146 19.07 27.45 -0.60
C GLU A 146 19.75 26.37 0.26
N GLN A 147 21.01 26.04 -0.04
CA GLN A 147 21.79 25.08 0.74
C GLN A 147 22.01 25.59 2.15
N ARG A 148 22.47 26.85 2.31
CA ARG A 148 22.65 27.48 3.64
C ARG A 148 21.33 27.57 4.40
N ARG A 149 20.25 27.96 3.72
CA ARG A 149 18.90 28.03 4.31
C ARG A 149 18.44 26.65 4.78
N SER A 150 18.63 25.61 3.97
CA SER A 150 18.25 24.24 4.32
C SER A 150 19.07 23.74 5.52
N ALA A 151 20.40 23.92 5.49
CA ALA A 151 21.30 23.56 6.58
C ALA A 151 20.92 24.27 7.90
N PHE A 152 20.61 25.56 7.84
CA PHE A 152 20.14 26.32 9.00
C PHE A 152 18.84 25.75 9.58
N VAL A 153 17.84 25.45 8.73
CA VAL A 153 16.58 24.85 9.18
C VAL A 153 16.79 23.47 9.79
N PHE A 154 17.61 22.61 9.17
CA PHE A 154 17.96 21.30 9.73
C PHE A 154 18.64 21.42 11.09
N SER A 155 19.64 22.31 11.21
CA SER A 155 20.33 22.56 12.49
C SER A 155 19.35 22.98 13.57
N ARG A 156 18.44 23.91 13.28
CA ARG A 156 17.39 24.34 14.22
C ARG A 156 16.46 23.20 14.62
N LEU A 157 16.03 22.36 13.69
CA LEU A 157 15.14 21.24 13.98
C LEU A 157 15.85 20.14 14.80
N SER A 158 17.14 19.91 14.56
CA SER A 158 17.93 18.95 15.33
C SER A 158 18.20 19.40 16.77
N SER A 159 18.31 20.70 17.02
CA SER A 159 18.55 21.25 18.36
C SER A 159 17.28 21.41 19.19
N GLN A 160 16.11 21.42 18.55
CA GLN A 160 14.79 21.49 19.20
C GLN A 160 14.17 20.11 19.48
N ALA A 161 14.93 19.03 19.39
CA ALA A 161 14.38 17.68 19.39
C ALA A 161 13.86 17.24 20.78
N ASP A 162 12.61 17.59 21.07
CA ASP A 162 11.69 16.76 21.85
C ASP A 162 11.17 15.65 20.92
N PHE A 163 11.74 14.45 21.02
CA PHE A 163 11.26 13.25 20.32
C PHE A 163 10.09 12.57 21.03
#